data_AF-A0A6C0K4D7-F1
#
_entry.id   AF-A0A6C0K4D7-F1
#
_cell.length_a   1.000
_cell.length_b   1.000
_cell.length_c   1.000
_cell.angle_alpha   90.00
_cell.angle_beta   90.00
_cell.angle_gamma   90.00
#
_symmetry.space_group_name_H-M   'P 1'
#
loop_
_entity.id
_entity.type
_entity.pdbx_description
1 polymer ?
#
loop_
_entity_poly.entity_id
_entity_poly.type
_entity_poly.pdbx_seq_one_letter_code
_entity_poly.pdbx_strand_id
1 'polypeptide(L)'
;MRDEIYKYSNPAQAQRMAYKYLGKKNGKIFRSTRKEKKYMIKDPKMDKWVYFGQMGYEDYTKHKNKTRRKNYLTRSSGMRGHWKNNKFSANNLAMHVLW
;
A
#
# COMPACT_ATOMS: atom_id res chain seq x y z
N MET A 1 16.11 -10.35 14.70
CA MET A 1 15.72 -8.91 14.68
C MET A 1 14.40 -8.78 13.93
N ARG A 2 13.41 -8.01 14.42
CA ARG A 2 12.19 -7.73 13.62
C ARG A 2 12.54 -6.80 12.47
N ASP A 3 11.97 -7.04 11.29
CA ASP A 3 12.11 -6.17 10.11
C ASP A 3 11.76 -4.72 10.48
N GLU A 4 12.49 -3.76 9.94
CA GLU A 4 12.29 -2.34 10.18
C GLU A 4 10.90 -1.85 9.77
N ILE A 5 10.23 -2.54 8.84
CA ILE A 5 8.87 -2.20 8.40
C ILE A 5 7.87 -2.09 9.57
N TYR A 6 8.07 -2.82 10.67
CA TYR A 6 7.20 -2.78 11.85
C TYR A 6 7.24 -1.45 12.62
N LYS A 7 8.26 -0.62 12.38
CA LYS A 7 8.29 0.77 12.86
C LYS A 7 7.30 1.65 12.11
N TYR A 8 7.04 1.35 10.83
CA TYR A 8 6.30 2.24 9.93
C TYR A 8 4.95 1.68 9.44
N SER A 9 4.67 0.41 9.67
CA SER A 9 3.48 -0.26 9.15
C SER A 9 3.10 -1.45 10.04
N ASN A 10 1.87 -1.94 9.88
CA ASN A 10 1.43 -3.22 10.44
C ASN A 10 1.20 -4.20 9.28
N PRO A 11 2.18 -5.09 8.97
CA PRO A 11 2.10 -6.00 7.83
C PRO A 11 0.87 -6.93 7.83
N ALA A 12 0.44 -7.41 9.00
CA ALA A 12 -0.74 -8.27 9.10
C ALA A 12 -2.02 -7.52 8.72
N GLN A 13 -2.15 -6.27 9.16
CA GLN A 13 -3.27 -5.44 8.77
C GLN A 13 -3.20 -5.01 7.30
N ALA A 14 -2.02 -4.64 6.81
CA ALA A 14 -1.82 -4.29 5.39
C ALA A 14 -2.23 -5.48 4.49
N GLN A 15 -1.78 -6.70 4.82
CA GLN A 15 -2.17 -7.90 4.07
C GLN A 15 -3.69 -8.15 4.12
N ARG A 16 -4.33 -7.94 5.27
CA ARG A 16 -5.80 -8.05 5.40
C ARG A 16 -6.53 -7.04 4.51
N MET A 17 -6.05 -5.80 4.47
CA MET A 17 -6.62 -4.76 3.62
C MET A 17 -6.42 -5.05 2.13
N ALA A 18 -5.25 -5.57 1.74
CA ALA A 18 -5.00 -6.00 0.37
C ALA A 18 -5.95 -7.12 -0.06
N TYR A 19 -6.20 -8.12 0.80
CA TYR A 19 -7.20 -9.15 0.53
C TYR A 19 -8.62 -8.60 0.46
N LYS A 20 -8.98 -7.64 1.32
CA LYS A 20 -10.28 -6.98 1.27
C LYS A 20 -10.50 -6.24 -0.05
N TYR A 21 -9.45 -5.62 -0.60
CA TYR A 21 -9.56 -4.78 -1.79
C TYR A 21 -9.43 -5.56 -3.11
N LEU A 22 -8.48 -6.50 -3.19
CA LEU A 22 -8.13 -7.22 -4.41
C LEU A 22 -8.59 -8.69 -4.43
N GLY A 23 -9.13 -9.19 -3.31
CA GLY A 23 -9.46 -10.59 -3.10
C GLY A 23 -8.24 -11.44 -2.73
N LYS A 24 -8.47 -12.63 -2.15
CA LYS A 24 -7.39 -13.53 -1.71
C LYS A 24 -6.48 -14.01 -2.85
N LYS A 25 -7.06 -14.24 -4.04
CA LYS A 25 -6.34 -14.72 -5.24
C LYS A 25 -5.25 -13.73 -5.69
N ASN A 26 -5.55 -12.44 -5.65
CA ASN A 26 -4.68 -11.42 -6.23
C ASN A 26 -4.05 -10.47 -5.20
N GLY A 27 -4.53 -10.47 -3.95
CA GLY A 27 -4.15 -9.49 -2.94
C GLY A 27 -2.96 -9.86 -2.06
N LYS A 28 -2.17 -10.90 -2.41
CA LYS A 28 -0.98 -11.26 -1.61
C LYS A 28 0.11 -10.20 -1.82
N ILE A 29 0.52 -9.55 -0.74
CA ILE A 29 1.58 -8.54 -0.74
C ILE A 29 2.83 -9.13 -0.07
N PHE A 30 3.99 -8.66 -0.51
CA PHE A 30 5.28 -9.12 -0.02
C PHE A 30 6.08 -7.94 0.51
N ARG A 31 7.08 -8.21 1.35
CA ARG A 31 8.10 -7.21 1.68
C ARG A 31 8.79 -6.79 0.38
N SER A 32 8.84 -5.48 0.12
CA SER A 32 9.52 -4.93 -1.05
C SER A 32 11.02 -5.24 -1.03
N THR A 33 11.57 -5.58 -2.20
CA THR A 33 13.03 -5.68 -2.42
C THR A 33 13.71 -4.31 -2.53
N ARG A 34 12.93 -3.25 -2.80
CA ARG A 34 13.42 -1.85 -2.81
C ARG A 34 13.42 -1.28 -1.39
N LYS A 35 14.57 -0.75 -0.96
CA LYS A 35 14.80 -0.26 0.41
C LYS A 35 13.87 0.89 0.79
N GLU A 36 13.53 1.75 -0.15
CA GLU A 36 12.67 2.91 0.04
C GLU A 36 11.18 2.57 0.05
N LYS A 37 10.80 1.36 -0.38
CA LYS A 37 9.39 0.93 -0.44
C LYS A 37 9.07 -0.09 0.64
N LYS A 38 7.81 -0.07 1.09
CA LYS A 38 7.32 -1.00 2.12
C LYS A 38 6.99 -2.36 1.51
N TYR A 39 6.08 -2.36 0.55
CA TYR A 39 5.48 -3.58 0.01
C TYR A 39 5.61 -3.66 -1.51
N MET A 40 5.50 -4.87 -2.02
CA MET A 40 5.36 -5.15 -3.44
C MET A 40 4.27 -6.18 -3.70
N ILE A 41 3.69 -6.12 -4.89
CA ILE A 41 2.64 -7.03 -5.37
C ILE A 41 2.83 -7.27 -6.86
N LYS A 42 2.55 -8.49 -7.33
CA LYS A 42 2.58 -8.81 -8.76
C LYS A 42 1.24 -8.45 -9.38
N ASP A 43 1.25 -7.58 -10.39
CA ASP A 43 0.07 -7.29 -11.21
C ASP A 43 -0.19 -8.51 -12.11
N PRO A 44 -1.30 -9.23 -11.95
CA PRO A 44 -1.58 -10.44 -12.72
C PRO A 44 -1.91 -10.16 -14.19
N LYS A 45 -2.26 -8.91 -14.55
CA LYS A 45 -2.57 -8.55 -15.95
C LYS A 45 -1.31 -8.20 -16.73
N MET A 46 -0.40 -7.46 -16.09
CA MET A 46 0.81 -6.96 -16.74
C MET A 46 2.05 -7.84 -16.50
N ASP A 47 1.93 -8.82 -15.61
CA ASP A 47 3.01 -9.65 -15.08
C ASP A 47 4.18 -8.85 -14.47
N LYS A 48 3.90 -7.67 -13.91
CA LYS A 48 4.91 -6.75 -13.37
C LYS A 48 4.80 -6.59 -11.87
N TRP A 49 5.94 -6.44 -11.20
CA TRP A 49 6.00 -6.09 -9.78
C TRP A 49 5.72 -4.60 -9.59
N VAL A 50 4.73 -4.28 -8.77
CA VAL A 50 4.42 -2.92 -8.35
C VAL A 50 4.85 -2.74 -6.90
N TYR A 51 5.64 -1.70 -6.66
CA TYR A 51 6.20 -1.35 -5.36
C TYR A 51 5.44 -0.15 -4.79
N PHE A 52 5.01 -0.22 -3.53
CA PHE A 52 4.17 0.83 -2.93
C PHE A 52 4.41 0.99 -1.42
N GLY A 53 3.98 2.15 -0.91
CA GLY A 53 4.26 2.62 0.45
C GLY A 53 5.72 3.08 0.61
N GLN A 54 5.95 4.17 1.34
CA GLN A 54 7.28 4.75 1.52
C GLN A 54 7.85 4.38 2.90
N MET A 55 9.06 3.83 2.95
CA MET A 55 9.78 3.61 4.23
C MET A 55 10.12 4.94 4.90
N GLY A 56 10.28 4.94 6.22
CA GLY A 56 10.54 6.16 7.01
C GLY A 56 9.28 6.89 7.50
N TYR A 57 8.11 6.62 6.93
CA TYR A 57 6.84 7.25 7.32
C TYR A 57 5.81 6.23 7.76
N GLU A 58 5.17 6.47 8.91
CA GLU A 58 4.07 5.64 9.35
C GLU A 58 2.84 5.78 8.44
N ASP A 59 2.17 4.66 8.17
CA ASP A 59 0.84 4.64 7.52
C ASP A 59 -0.28 4.33 8.53
N TYR A 60 -1.54 4.40 8.08
CA TYR A 60 -2.69 4.25 8.97
C TYR A 60 -2.78 2.87 9.62
N THR A 61 -2.19 1.83 8.99
CA THR A 61 -2.10 0.50 9.60
C THR A 61 -1.25 0.51 10.87
N LYS A 62 -0.32 1.48 11.00
CA LYS A 62 0.51 1.72 12.19
C LYS A 62 -0.06 2.80 13.11
N HIS A 63 -0.21 4.04 12.64
CA HIS A 63 -0.40 5.20 13.52
C HIS A 63 -1.86 5.52 13.88
N LYS A 64 -2.85 4.92 13.20
CA LYS A 64 -4.30 5.03 13.48
C LYS A 64 -4.93 6.44 13.51
N ASN A 65 -4.22 7.44 13.02
CA ASN A 65 -4.66 8.84 13.00
C ASN A 65 -5.60 9.09 11.81
N LYS A 66 -6.89 9.31 12.10
CA LYS A 66 -7.95 9.51 11.11
C LYS A 66 -7.78 10.80 10.30
N THR A 67 -7.26 11.86 10.91
CA THR A 67 -7.00 13.15 10.22
C THR A 67 -5.88 13.01 9.20
N ARG A 68 -4.75 12.39 9.58
CA ARG A 68 -3.64 12.09 8.65
C ARG A 68 -4.11 11.24 7.47
N ARG A 69 -4.96 10.25 7.74
CA ARG A 69 -5.59 9.41 6.72
C ARG A 69 -6.47 10.21 5.77
N LYS A 70 -7.41 11.00 6.31
CA LYS A 70 -8.30 11.86 5.49
C LYS A 70 -7.49 12.78 4.58
N ASN A 71 -6.49 13.46 5.15
CA ASN A 71 -5.64 14.38 4.39
C ASN A 71 -4.85 13.66 3.27
N TYR A 72 -4.32 12.47 3.55
CA TYR A 72 -3.64 11.66 2.54
C TYR A 72 -4.60 11.29 1.40
N LEU A 73 -5.78 10.75 1.74
CA LEU A 73 -6.77 10.31 0.75
C LEU A 73 -7.28 11.47 -0.11
N THR A 74 -7.55 12.64 0.48
CA THR A 74 -7.98 13.85 -0.25
C THR A 74 -6.92 14.31 -1.24
N ARG A 75 -5.64 14.35 -0.82
CA ARG A 75 -4.55 14.74 -1.73
C ARG A 75 -4.36 13.71 -2.83
N SER A 76 -4.30 12.43 -2.49
CA SER A 76 -4.07 11.35 -3.44
C SER A 76 -5.21 11.17 -4.43
N SER A 77 -6.46 11.46 -4.04
CA SER A 77 -7.63 11.37 -4.93
C SER A 77 -7.67 12.46 -6.01
N GLY A 78 -7.07 13.62 -5.73
CA GLY A 78 -6.93 14.75 -6.65
C GLY A 78 -5.80 14.62 -7.67
N MET A 79 -4.92 13.62 -7.54
CA MET A 79 -3.82 13.43 -8.49
C MET A 79 -4.35 13.07 -9.89
N ARG A 80 -3.84 13.75 -10.92
CA ARG A 80 -4.17 13.46 -12.32
C ARG A 80 -3.47 12.16 -12.78
N GLY A 81 -4.12 11.38 -13.64
CA GLY A 81 -3.53 10.17 -14.28
C GLY A 81 -4.42 8.92 -14.25
N HIS A 82 -3.98 7.86 -14.95
CA HIS A 82 -4.73 6.60 -15.13
C HIS A 82 -4.77 5.67 -13.90
N TRP A 83 -4.26 6.12 -12.75
CA TRP A 83 -4.18 5.31 -11.53
C TRP A 83 -5.57 4.93 -10.97
N LYS A 84 -6.61 5.74 -11.23
CA LYS A 84 -7.98 5.49 -10.75
C LYS A 84 -8.54 4.16 -11.27
N ASN A 85 -8.26 3.85 -12.54
CA ASN A 85 -8.76 2.64 -13.20
C ASN A 85 -7.81 1.45 -13.05
N ASN A 86 -6.56 1.69 -12.63
CA ASN A 86 -5.59 0.63 -12.35
C ASN A 86 -5.47 0.35 -10.83
N LYS A 87 -6.17 -0.69 -10.38
CA LYS A 87 -6.14 -1.17 -8.98
C LYS A 87 -4.75 -1.58 -8.49
N PHE A 88 -3.85 -1.95 -9.40
CA PHE A 88 -2.46 -2.32 -9.07
C PHE A 88 -1.50 -1.14 -9.16
N SER A 89 -1.95 0.07 -9.50
CA SER A 89 -1.08 1.24 -9.46
C SER A 89 -0.64 1.57 -8.03
N ALA A 90 0.58 2.07 -7.86
CA ALA A 90 1.17 2.30 -6.54
C ALA A 90 0.34 3.26 -5.67
N ASN A 91 -0.27 4.30 -6.25
CA ASN A 91 -1.14 5.25 -5.53
C ASN A 91 -2.45 4.57 -5.08
N ASN A 92 -3.09 3.80 -5.97
CA ASN A 92 -4.33 3.10 -5.66
C ASN A 92 -4.12 2.08 -4.53
N LEU A 93 -3.05 1.28 -4.63
CA LEU A 93 -2.65 0.35 -3.58
C LEU A 93 -2.38 1.07 -2.26
N ALA A 94 -1.62 2.18 -2.26
CA ALA A 94 -1.36 2.93 -1.04
C ALA A 94 -2.67 3.45 -0.39
N MET A 95 -3.57 4.03 -1.18
CA MET A 95 -4.85 4.55 -0.69
C MET A 95 -5.75 3.46 -0.09
N HIS A 96 -5.86 2.29 -0.72
CA HIS A 96 -6.81 1.27 -0.27
C HIS A 96 -6.21 0.26 0.73
N VAL A 97 -4.89 0.06 0.71
CA VAL A 97 -4.20 -0.93 1.54
C VAL A 97 -3.59 -0.30 2.79
N LEU A 98 -3.01 0.90 2.67
CA LEU A 98 -2.20 1.50 3.73
C LEU A 98 -2.88 2.68 4.45
N TRP A 99 -3.82 3.36 3.78
CA TRP A 99 -4.50 4.54 4.30
C TRP A 99 -5.98 4.28 4.57
#